data_AF-A0A7V6H6M4-F1
#
_entry.id   AF-A0A7V6H6M4-F1
#
_cell.length_a   1.000
_cell.length_b   1.000
_cell.length_c   1.000
_cell.angle_alpha   90.00
_cell.angle_beta   90.00
_cell.angle_gamma   90.00
#
_symmetry.space_group_name_H-M   'P 1'
#
loop_
_entity.id
_entity.type
_entity.pdbx_description
1 polymer ?
#
loop_
_entity_poly.entity_id
_entity_poly.type
_entity_poly.pdbx_seq_one_letter_code
_entity_poly.pdbx_strand_id
1 'polypeptide(L)'
;NNVSAIPKKERPLNQNWSWDRILRSCYIKQADVLQGMYTLGHLYDVETKKRNFNFYEPMTVHESSLSPCVHAVLAAEIDNRDKAIEMYLRTARLDLDNINNDTQDGLHITSMSGSWLAIVQGFAGMRTVEGLSFSPFLPSIWQSYSFRFVYRERLIHVYVDSTSLKFTLEKGNPLSLKVYNKIITLEDEVFVENIRG
;
A
#
# COMPACT_ATOMS: atom_id res chain seq x y z
N ASN A 1 -13.40 20.91 1.26
CA ASN A 1 -11.95 20.66 1.46
C ASN A 1 -11.55 19.37 0.76
N ASN A 2 -11.71 19.28 -0.56
CA ASN A 2 -11.28 18.13 -1.36
C ASN A 2 -10.34 18.65 -2.46
N VAL A 3 -9.27 17.92 -2.74
CA VAL A 3 -8.33 18.20 -3.83
C VAL A 3 -9.03 18.24 -5.19
N SER A 4 -10.13 17.50 -5.37
CA SER A 4 -10.96 17.54 -6.58
C SER A 4 -11.61 18.91 -6.84
N ALA A 5 -11.73 19.76 -5.82
CA ALA A 5 -12.23 21.12 -5.97
C ALA A 5 -11.17 22.12 -6.47
N ILE A 6 -9.88 21.74 -6.46
CA ILE A 6 -8.81 22.58 -7.02
C ILE A 6 -8.82 22.44 -8.55
N PRO A 7 -8.88 23.55 -9.32
CA PRO A 7 -8.77 23.50 -10.77
C PRO A 7 -7.50 22.78 -11.22
N LYS A 8 -7.59 21.91 -12.24
CA LYS A 8 -6.42 21.14 -12.73
C LYS A 8 -5.21 22.02 -13.08
N LYS A 9 -5.45 23.22 -13.63
CA LYS A 9 -4.41 24.20 -13.97
C LYS A 9 -3.65 24.77 -12.77
N GLU A 10 -4.19 24.64 -11.56
CA GLU A 10 -3.55 25.09 -10.32
C GLU A 10 -2.75 23.96 -9.65
N ARG A 11 -2.67 22.77 -10.27
CA ARG A 11 -1.93 21.62 -9.74
C ARG A 11 -0.70 21.33 -10.63
N PRO A 12 0.46 20.97 -10.04
CA PRO A 12 0.69 20.81 -8.60
C PRO A 12 0.81 22.17 -7.88
N LEU A 13 0.36 22.23 -6.63
CA LEU A 13 0.27 23.46 -5.83
C LEU A 13 1.65 24.10 -5.66
N ASN A 14 2.68 23.29 -5.41
CA ASN A 14 4.07 23.76 -5.25
C ASN A 14 4.63 24.54 -6.47
N GLN A 15 4.01 24.41 -7.65
CA GLN A 15 4.39 25.13 -8.88
C GLN A 15 3.46 26.30 -9.22
N ASN A 16 2.26 26.37 -8.62
CA ASN A 16 1.20 27.30 -9.05
C ASN A 16 0.72 28.24 -7.94
N TRP A 17 0.95 27.91 -6.66
CA TRP A 17 0.51 28.71 -5.51
C TRP A 17 1.70 29.31 -4.79
N SER A 18 1.51 30.49 -4.20
CA SER A 18 2.49 31.07 -3.28
C SER A 18 2.58 30.24 -2.00
N TRP A 19 3.76 30.24 -1.38
CA TRP A 19 4.03 29.39 -0.22
C TRP A 19 3.10 29.70 0.96
N ASP A 20 2.78 30.97 1.21
CA ASP A 20 1.85 31.38 2.26
C ASP A 20 0.42 30.87 2.03
N ARG A 21 -0.02 30.80 0.76
CA ARG A 21 -1.32 30.22 0.39
C ARG A 21 -1.33 28.71 0.64
N ILE A 22 -0.26 28.00 0.29
CA ILE A 22 -0.13 26.56 0.57
C ILE A 22 -0.17 26.31 2.08
N LEU A 23 0.66 27.00 2.85
CA LEU A 23 0.80 26.80 4.30
C LEU A 23 -0.47 27.09 5.10
N ARG A 24 -1.28 28.07 4.69
CA ARG A 24 -2.54 28.42 5.35
C ARG A 24 -3.74 27.61 4.84
N SER A 25 -3.53 26.75 3.84
CA SER A 25 -4.58 25.88 3.30
C SER A 25 -4.76 24.61 4.14
N CYS A 26 -5.78 23.82 3.80
CA CYS A 26 -5.98 22.48 4.38
C CYS A 26 -5.35 21.37 3.54
N TYR A 27 -4.63 21.69 2.47
CA TYR A 27 -4.10 20.69 1.54
C TYR A 27 -2.78 20.12 2.04
N ILE A 28 -2.69 18.79 2.01
CA ILE A 28 -1.59 18.06 2.63
C ILE A 28 -0.68 17.50 1.55
N LYS A 29 0.62 17.77 1.64
CA LYS A 29 1.60 17.31 0.65
C LYS A 29 1.66 15.78 0.55
N GLN A 30 1.68 15.10 1.69
CA GLN A 30 1.90 13.66 1.80
C GLN A 30 1.24 13.05 3.05
N ALA A 31 1.30 11.73 3.20
CA ALA A 31 0.84 11.07 4.43
C ALA A 31 1.53 11.67 5.67
N ASP A 32 0.73 12.06 6.66
CA ASP A 32 1.16 12.63 7.95
C ASP A 32 0.54 11.82 9.12
N VAL A 33 -0.70 12.13 9.53
CA VAL A 33 -1.47 11.27 10.46
C VAL A 33 -1.55 9.83 9.92
N LEU A 34 -1.76 9.69 8.62
CA LEU A 34 -1.78 8.40 7.94
C LEU A 34 -0.41 7.70 7.96
N GLN A 35 0.71 8.44 7.94
CA GLN A 35 2.04 7.85 8.12
C GLN A 35 2.19 7.24 9.52
N GLY A 36 1.69 7.93 10.55
CA GLY A 36 1.67 7.41 11.93
C GLY A 36 0.84 6.13 12.02
N MET A 37 -0.36 6.12 11.44
CA MET A 37 -1.23 4.94 11.40
C MET A 37 -0.65 3.78 10.60
N TYR A 38 0.11 4.04 9.54
CA TYR A 38 0.82 3.00 8.80
C TYR A 38 1.95 2.40 9.65
N THR A 39 2.79 3.25 10.24
CA THR A 39 3.98 2.85 10.99
C THR A 39 3.61 2.08 12.27
N LEU A 40 2.58 2.55 12.98
CA LEU A 40 2.10 1.97 14.24
C LEU A 40 0.74 1.28 14.05
N GLY A 41 0.51 0.65 12.89
CA GLY A 41 -0.81 0.14 12.52
C GLY A 41 -1.42 -0.85 13.50
N HIS A 42 -0.62 -1.58 14.28
CA HIS A 42 -1.10 -2.51 15.30
C HIS A 42 -1.77 -1.81 16.51
N LEU A 43 -1.57 -0.50 16.69
CA LEU A 43 -2.17 0.27 17.79
C LEU A 43 -3.59 0.77 17.49
N TYR A 44 -4.08 0.60 16.26
CA TYR A 44 -5.35 1.18 15.82
C TYR A 44 -6.25 0.12 15.20
N ASP A 45 -7.53 0.14 15.56
CA ASP A 45 -8.56 -0.66 14.91
C ASP A 45 -8.86 -0.15 13.49
N VAL A 46 -9.46 -1.04 12.67
CA VAL A 46 -9.77 -0.77 11.25
C VAL A 46 -10.73 0.42 11.09
N GLU A 47 -11.71 0.57 11.99
CA GLU A 47 -12.68 1.67 11.90
C GLU A 47 -12.03 3.03 12.20
N THR A 48 -11.10 3.09 13.14
CA THR A 48 -10.29 4.27 13.44
C THR A 48 -9.41 4.65 12.26
N LYS A 49 -8.76 3.67 11.62
CA LYS A 49 -8.01 3.91 10.37
C LYS A 49 -8.91 4.41 9.25
N LYS A 50 -10.09 3.79 9.06
CA LYS A 50 -11.06 4.16 8.03
C LYS A 50 -11.58 5.59 8.18
N ARG A 51 -11.94 6.00 9.40
CA ARG A 51 -12.36 7.39 9.69
C ARG A 51 -11.26 8.40 9.35
N ASN A 52 -10.02 8.13 9.76
CA ASN A 52 -8.90 9.03 9.48
C ASN A 52 -8.52 9.04 8.00
N PHE A 53 -8.52 7.89 7.34
CA PHE A 53 -8.27 7.78 5.91
C PHE A 53 -9.29 8.60 5.11
N ASN A 54 -10.58 8.41 5.37
CA ASN A 54 -11.65 9.14 4.69
C ASN A 54 -11.62 10.65 4.95
N PHE A 55 -10.99 11.09 6.05
CA PHE A 55 -10.80 12.50 6.36
C PHE A 55 -9.58 13.08 5.64
N TYR A 56 -8.40 12.44 5.76
CA TYR A 56 -7.13 13.00 5.28
C TYR A 56 -6.85 12.73 3.80
N GLU A 57 -7.25 11.58 3.24
CA GLU A 57 -6.96 11.24 1.83
C GLU A 57 -7.54 12.28 0.86
N PRO A 58 -8.82 12.73 0.98
CA PRO A 58 -9.37 13.71 0.05
C PRO A 58 -8.69 15.09 0.11
N MET A 59 -7.95 15.38 1.17
CA MET A 59 -7.17 16.62 1.35
C MET A 59 -5.72 16.48 0.88
N THR A 60 -5.25 15.28 0.57
CA THR A 60 -3.86 15.01 0.24
C THR A 60 -3.60 15.16 -1.26
N VAL A 61 -2.69 16.05 -1.65
CA VAL A 61 -2.36 16.29 -3.07
C VAL A 61 -1.38 15.25 -3.64
N HIS A 62 -0.65 14.58 -2.74
CA HIS A 62 0.40 13.61 -3.05
C HIS A 62 1.49 14.18 -3.97
N GLU A 63 1.94 15.40 -3.68
CA GLU A 63 3.08 16.09 -4.34
C GLU A 63 4.42 15.66 -3.72
N SER A 64 4.44 14.44 -3.19
CA SER A 64 5.61 13.74 -2.68
C SER A 64 5.47 12.30 -3.13
N SER A 65 6.52 11.76 -3.72
CA SER A 65 6.55 10.38 -4.21
C SER A 65 6.37 9.34 -3.10
N LEU A 66 6.61 9.70 -1.83
CA LEU A 66 6.37 8.86 -0.65
C LEU A 66 4.88 8.72 -0.29
N SER A 67 4.02 9.58 -0.80
CA SER A 67 2.62 9.63 -0.35
C SER A 67 1.75 8.46 -0.85
N PRO A 68 1.76 8.10 -2.16
CA PRO A 68 0.79 7.13 -2.67
C PRO A 68 0.96 5.73 -2.09
N CYS A 69 2.18 5.26 -1.80
CA CYS A 69 2.39 3.90 -1.28
C CYS A 69 1.74 3.68 0.09
N VAL A 70 1.85 4.66 1.00
CA VAL A 70 1.20 4.61 2.33
C VAL A 70 -0.32 4.58 2.19
N HIS A 71 -0.86 5.40 1.27
CA HIS A 71 -2.29 5.42 1.01
C HIS A 71 -2.77 4.12 0.37
N ALA A 72 -1.98 3.50 -0.52
CA ALA A 72 -2.30 2.19 -1.10
C ALA A 72 -2.41 1.11 -0.02
N VAL A 73 -1.45 1.06 0.92
CA VAL A 73 -1.44 0.09 2.01
C VAL A 73 -2.63 0.29 2.95
N LEU A 74 -2.90 1.53 3.36
CA LEU A 74 -4.02 1.81 4.26
C LEU A 74 -5.38 1.59 3.60
N ALA A 75 -5.53 1.96 2.33
CA ALA A 75 -6.74 1.70 1.55
C ALA A 75 -7.02 0.20 1.45
N ALA A 76 -5.99 -0.61 1.18
CA ALA A 76 -6.08 -2.07 1.17
C ALA A 76 -6.51 -2.63 2.54
N GLU A 77 -5.95 -2.09 3.62
CA GLU A 77 -6.23 -2.53 4.98
C GLU A 77 -7.67 -2.24 5.43
N ILE A 78 -8.27 -1.15 4.96
CA ILE A 78 -9.68 -0.79 5.23
C ILE A 78 -10.66 -1.35 4.18
N ASP A 79 -10.20 -2.28 3.35
CA ASP A 79 -10.95 -2.92 2.24
C ASP A 79 -11.46 -1.93 1.16
N ASN A 80 -10.85 -0.76 1.03
CA ASN A 80 -11.08 0.17 -0.09
C ASN A 80 -10.18 -0.20 -1.28
N ARG A 81 -10.53 -1.31 -1.95
CA ARG A 81 -9.71 -1.94 -3.00
C ARG A 81 -9.45 -1.03 -4.19
N ASP A 82 -10.47 -0.31 -4.66
CA ASP A 82 -10.33 0.59 -5.82
C ASP A 82 -9.32 1.71 -5.55
N LYS A 83 -9.40 2.34 -4.37
CA LYS A 83 -8.43 3.36 -3.95
C LYS A 83 -7.03 2.76 -3.77
N ALA A 84 -6.93 1.53 -3.27
CA ALA A 84 -5.65 0.85 -3.14
C ALA A 84 -4.99 0.61 -4.52
N ILE A 85 -5.77 0.20 -5.52
CA ILE A 85 -5.32 0.02 -6.91
C ILE A 85 -4.94 1.36 -7.55
N GLU A 86 -5.76 2.40 -7.37
CA GLU A 86 -5.49 3.76 -7.84
C GLU A 86 -4.12 4.26 -7.32
N MET A 87 -3.88 4.13 -6.02
CA MET A 87 -2.63 4.59 -5.38
C MET A 87 -1.44 3.71 -5.74
N TYR A 88 -1.65 2.40 -5.92
CA TYR A 88 -0.63 1.49 -6.44
C TYR A 88 -0.16 1.91 -7.84
N LEU A 89 -1.09 2.16 -8.77
CA LEU A 89 -0.74 2.60 -10.12
C LEU A 89 0.03 3.91 -10.09
N ARG A 90 -0.37 4.84 -9.21
CA ARG A 90 0.34 6.11 -9.03
C ARG A 90 1.78 5.93 -8.53
N THR A 91 2.04 5.03 -7.56
CA THR A 91 3.41 4.78 -7.08
C THR A 91 4.24 3.99 -8.09
N ALA A 92 3.64 3.00 -8.76
CA ALA A 92 4.34 2.08 -9.66
C ALA A 92 4.70 2.71 -11.00
N ARG A 93 3.95 3.73 -11.42
CA ARG A 93 4.15 4.42 -12.70
C ARG A 93 4.57 5.87 -12.55
N LEU A 94 4.95 6.32 -11.35
CA LEU A 94 5.27 7.72 -11.06
C LEU A 94 6.27 8.29 -12.06
N ASP A 95 7.44 7.67 -12.18
CA ASP A 95 8.50 8.12 -13.09
C ASP A 95 8.13 7.86 -14.56
N LEU A 96 7.54 6.69 -14.85
CA LEU A 96 7.17 6.27 -16.22
C LEU A 96 6.15 7.19 -16.89
N ASP A 97 5.16 7.66 -16.13
CA ASP A 97 4.09 8.52 -16.62
C ASP A 97 4.32 10.00 -16.24
N ASN A 98 5.48 10.34 -15.64
CA ASN A 98 5.84 11.68 -15.17
C ASN A 98 4.72 12.36 -14.35
N ILE A 99 4.14 11.62 -13.40
CA ILE A 99 2.89 12.02 -12.70
C ILE A 99 3.05 13.33 -11.92
N ASN A 100 4.22 13.55 -11.32
CA ASN A 100 4.52 14.75 -10.54
C ASN A 100 5.11 15.90 -11.38
N ASN A 101 5.33 15.67 -12.68
CA ASN A 101 5.92 16.64 -13.61
C ASN A 101 7.34 17.11 -13.21
N ASP A 102 8.13 16.19 -12.64
CA ASP A 102 9.49 16.42 -12.12
C ASP A 102 10.46 15.26 -12.42
N THR A 103 10.07 14.23 -13.21
CA THR A 103 10.97 13.12 -13.57
C THR A 103 12.21 13.58 -14.34
N GLN A 104 12.16 14.74 -15.00
CA GLN A 104 13.31 15.34 -15.68
C GLN A 104 14.47 15.68 -14.72
N ASP A 105 14.18 15.88 -13.43
CA ASP A 105 15.15 16.21 -12.40
C ASP A 105 15.83 14.94 -11.82
N GLY A 106 15.33 13.76 -12.17
CA GLY A 106 15.85 12.47 -11.76
C GLY A 106 14.76 11.47 -11.38
N LEU A 107 15.18 10.22 -11.14
CA LEU A 107 14.28 9.14 -10.73
C LEU A 107 13.98 9.20 -9.23
N HIS A 108 12.74 8.91 -8.85
CA HIS A 108 12.31 8.88 -7.46
C HIS A 108 12.65 7.54 -6.79
N ILE A 109 13.94 7.32 -6.48
CA ILE A 109 14.45 6.04 -5.95
C ILE A 109 13.66 5.53 -4.73
N THR A 110 13.28 6.40 -3.80
CA THR A 110 12.49 6.01 -2.62
C THR A 110 11.08 5.54 -2.98
N SER A 111 10.46 6.15 -4.00
CA SER A 111 9.14 5.76 -4.54
C SER A 111 9.13 4.35 -5.12
N MET A 112 10.24 3.91 -5.71
CA MET A 112 10.32 2.58 -6.32
C MET A 112 10.09 1.46 -5.29
N SER A 113 10.55 1.66 -4.06
CA SER A 113 10.27 0.74 -2.95
C SER A 113 8.78 0.70 -2.57
N GLY A 114 8.06 1.81 -2.80
CA GLY A 114 6.63 1.96 -2.52
C GLY A 114 5.76 0.99 -3.31
N SER A 115 6.13 0.68 -4.55
CA SER A 115 5.41 -0.30 -5.39
C SER A 115 5.44 -1.71 -4.80
N TRP A 116 6.58 -2.11 -4.25
CA TRP A 116 6.72 -3.40 -3.57
C TRP A 116 5.92 -3.43 -2.26
N LEU A 117 5.96 -2.34 -1.48
CA LEU A 117 5.19 -2.22 -0.23
C LEU A 117 3.67 -2.28 -0.48
N ALA A 118 3.17 -1.62 -1.52
CA ALA A 118 1.76 -1.66 -1.90
C ALA A 118 1.29 -3.09 -2.22
N ILE A 119 2.13 -3.90 -2.87
CA ILE A 119 1.81 -5.32 -3.13
C ILE A 119 1.89 -6.13 -1.82
N VAL A 120 3.02 -6.08 -1.12
CA VAL A 120 3.30 -7.01 -0.02
C VAL A 120 2.54 -6.63 1.25
N GLN A 121 2.53 -5.35 1.64
CA GLN A 121 1.82 -4.89 2.83
C GLN A 121 0.40 -4.42 2.53
N GLY A 122 0.12 -3.97 1.32
CA GLY A 122 -1.25 -3.63 0.90
C GLY A 122 -2.01 -4.87 0.47
N PHE A 123 -1.80 -5.33 -0.77
CA PHE A 123 -2.61 -6.37 -1.40
C PHE A 123 -2.52 -7.73 -0.71
N ALA A 124 -1.32 -8.18 -0.34
CA ALA A 124 -1.13 -9.43 0.40
C ALA A 124 -1.41 -9.27 1.91
N GLY A 125 -1.55 -8.03 2.40
CA GLY A 125 -1.80 -7.75 3.81
C GLY A 125 -0.71 -8.28 4.76
N MET A 126 0.55 -8.39 4.30
CA MET A 126 1.63 -8.96 5.11
C MET A 126 1.90 -8.11 6.36
N ARG A 127 1.91 -8.73 7.54
CA ARG A 127 2.31 -8.10 8.82
C ARG A 127 3.22 -9.04 9.60
N THR A 128 3.99 -8.48 10.52
CA THR A 128 5.02 -9.21 11.29
C THR A 128 5.00 -8.95 12.80
N VAL A 129 4.16 -8.03 13.29
CA VAL A 129 4.15 -7.57 14.69
C VAL A 129 3.84 -8.71 15.66
N GLU A 130 2.79 -9.49 15.40
CA GLU A 130 2.35 -10.63 16.24
C GLU A 130 2.79 -11.98 15.64
N GLY A 131 3.86 -11.98 14.84
CA GLY A 131 4.22 -13.08 13.96
C GLY A 131 3.83 -12.80 12.51
N LEU A 132 4.22 -13.70 11.62
CA LEU A 132 3.97 -13.55 10.19
C LEU A 132 2.49 -13.80 9.88
N SER A 133 1.83 -12.81 9.29
CA SER A 133 0.43 -12.91 8.90
C SER A 133 0.14 -12.30 7.53
N PHE A 134 -0.91 -12.78 6.88
CA PHE A 134 -1.40 -12.34 5.58
C PHE A 134 -2.91 -12.16 5.58
N SER A 135 -3.40 -11.17 4.84
CA SER A 135 -4.82 -11.01 4.53
C SER A 135 -4.97 -10.59 3.07
N PRO A 136 -4.67 -11.49 2.12
CA PRO A 136 -4.58 -11.12 0.72
C PRO A 136 -5.94 -10.72 0.13
N PHE A 137 -5.92 -9.93 -0.93
CA PHE A 137 -6.99 -9.86 -1.92
C PHE A 137 -6.38 -9.80 -3.32
N LEU A 138 -7.15 -10.13 -4.35
CA LEU A 138 -6.74 -9.98 -5.74
C LEU A 138 -7.21 -8.63 -6.30
N PRO A 139 -6.30 -7.75 -6.77
CA PRO A 139 -6.70 -6.57 -7.53
C PRO A 139 -7.53 -6.95 -8.76
N SER A 140 -8.66 -6.28 -8.99
CA SER A 140 -9.60 -6.58 -10.09
C SER A 140 -8.99 -6.47 -11.49
N ILE A 141 -7.87 -5.76 -11.62
CA ILE A 141 -7.13 -5.58 -12.87
C ILE A 141 -6.11 -6.71 -13.15
N TRP A 142 -5.94 -7.68 -12.24
CA TRP A 142 -4.96 -8.74 -12.33
C TRP A 142 -5.61 -10.13 -12.34
N GLN A 143 -4.93 -11.09 -12.98
CA GLN A 143 -5.31 -12.51 -12.91
C GLN A 143 -4.69 -13.21 -11.71
N SER A 144 -3.46 -12.83 -11.37
CA SER A 144 -2.72 -13.31 -10.21
C SER A 144 -1.53 -12.39 -9.92
N TYR A 145 -0.92 -12.54 -8.75
CA TYR A 145 0.38 -11.96 -8.43
C TYR A 145 1.20 -12.90 -7.56
N SER A 146 2.52 -12.75 -7.60
CA SER A 146 3.43 -13.49 -6.73
C SER A 146 4.65 -12.68 -6.33
N PHE A 147 5.22 -13.04 -5.20
CA PHE A 147 6.46 -12.43 -4.70
C PHE A 147 7.20 -13.38 -3.76
N ARG A 148 8.50 -13.12 -3.61
CA ARG A 148 9.37 -13.79 -2.63
C ARG A 148 9.85 -12.80 -1.60
N PHE A 149 10.04 -13.26 -0.37
CA PHE A 149 10.64 -12.47 0.69
C PHE A 149 11.40 -13.36 1.67
N VAL A 150 12.29 -12.74 2.43
CA VAL A 150 13.04 -13.40 3.49
C VAL A 150 12.45 -13.02 4.85
N TYR A 151 12.12 -14.00 5.68
CA TYR A 151 11.64 -13.79 7.04
C TYR A 151 12.31 -14.73 8.01
N ARG A 152 13.10 -14.18 8.94
CA ARG A 152 13.85 -14.96 9.95
C ARG A 152 14.60 -16.14 9.30
N GLU A 153 15.46 -15.83 8.34
CA GLU A 153 16.31 -16.76 7.57
C GLU A 153 15.56 -17.75 6.64
N ARG A 154 14.26 -17.56 6.45
CA ARG A 154 13.44 -18.40 5.56
C ARG A 154 13.13 -17.68 4.26
N LEU A 155 13.30 -18.34 3.13
CA LEU A 155 12.85 -17.84 1.83
C LEU A 155 11.44 -18.37 1.57
N ILE A 156 10.48 -17.47 1.47
CA ILE A 156 9.06 -17.81 1.29
C ILE A 156 8.58 -17.21 -0.03
N HIS A 157 7.90 -18.02 -0.82
CA HIS A 157 7.21 -17.61 -2.04
C HIS A 157 5.70 -17.59 -1.78
N VAL A 158 5.05 -16.49 -2.19
CA VAL A 158 3.61 -16.29 -2.09
C VAL A 158 3.05 -16.12 -3.48
N TYR A 159 1.99 -16.84 -3.79
CA TYR A 159 1.21 -16.73 -5.02
C TYR A 159 -0.27 -16.55 -4.67
N VAL A 160 -0.94 -15.63 -5.36
CA VAL A 160 -2.34 -15.27 -5.14
C VAL A 160 -3.05 -15.21 -6.49
N ASP A 161 -4.13 -15.97 -6.65
CA ASP A 161 -5.07 -15.88 -7.76
C ASP A 161 -6.51 -15.68 -7.23
N SER A 162 -7.53 -15.74 -8.10
CA SER A 162 -8.92 -15.49 -7.73
C SER A 162 -9.55 -16.58 -6.85
N THR A 163 -8.94 -17.75 -6.78
CA THR A 163 -9.46 -18.96 -6.12
C THR A 163 -8.56 -19.46 -4.99
N SER A 164 -7.26 -19.21 -5.08
CA SER A 164 -6.25 -19.85 -4.24
C SER A 164 -5.13 -18.90 -3.83
N LEU A 165 -4.64 -19.14 -2.63
CA LEU A 165 -3.40 -18.62 -2.07
C LEU A 165 -2.45 -19.80 -1.92
N LYS A 166 -1.23 -19.65 -2.41
CA LYS A 166 -0.19 -20.67 -2.28
C LYS A 166 1.02 -20.06 -1.58
N PHE A 167 1.46 -20.73 -0.52
CA PHE A 167 2.68 -20.42 0.21
C PHE A 167 3.65 -21.57 0.04
N THR A 168 4.89 -21.27 -0.35
CA THR A 168 5.97 -22.27 -0.49
C THR A 168 7.16 -21.82 0.36
N LEU A 169 7.66 -22.70 1.24
CA LEU A 169 8.91 -22.54 1.96
C LEU A 169 10.05 -23.07 1.08
N GLU A 170 10.72 -22.18 0.36
CA GLU A 170 11.80 -22.55 -0.55
C GLU A 170 13.12 -22.83 0.20
N LYS A 171 13.31 -22.22 1.37
CA LYS A 171 14.49 -22.44 2.24
C LYS A 171 14.16 -22.14 3.70
N GLY A 172 14.73 -22.94 4.60
CA GLY A 172 14.70 -22.73 6.05
C GLY A 172 13.84 -23.75 6.78
N ASN A 173 13.69 -23.58 8.09
CA ASN A 173 12.89 -24.49 8.92
C ASN A 173 11.39 -24.12 8.86
N PRO A 174 10.48 -25.08 9.11
CA PRO A 174 9.06 -24.81 9.21
C PRO A 174 8.71 -23.62 10.10
N LEU A 175 7.60 -22.95 9.78
CA LEU A 175 7.07 -21.86 10.59
C LEU A 175 5.54 -21.84 10.59
N SER A 176 4.98 -21.30 11.67
CA SER A 176 3.56 -20.93 11.70
C SER A 176 3.37 -19.55 11.09
N LEU A 177 2.33 -19.42 10.27
CA LEU A 177 1.87 -18.14 9.77
C LEU A 177 0.34 -18.07 9.84
N LYS A 178 -0.19 -16.85 9.97
CA LYS A 178 -1.64 -16.61 10.01
C LYS A 178 -2.12 -16.15 8.64
N VAL A 179 -3.07 -16.85 8.03
CA VAL A 179 -3.75 -16.39 6.80
C VAL A 179 -5.19 -16.11 7.17
N TYR A 180 -5.62 -14.86 6.99
CA TYR A 180 -6.90 -14.36 7.49
C TYR A 180 -7.03 -14.62 9.00
N ASN A 181 -7.95 -15.49 9.41
CA ASN A 181 -8.17 -15.88 10.80
C ASN A 181 -7.71 -17.32 11.11
N LYS A 182 -6.97 -17.98 10.19
CA LYS A 182 -6.49 -19.35 10.35
C LYS A 182 -4.98 -19.37 10.53
N ILE A 183 -4.52 -20.13 11.53
CA ILE A 183 -3.09 -20.41 11.71
C ILE A 183 -2.76 -21.66 10.90
N ILE A 184 -1.71 -21.60 10.10
CA ILE A 184 -1.20 -22.72 9.32
C ILE A 184 0.29 -22.92 9.61
N THR A 185 0.74 -24.17 9.61
CA THR A 185 2.16 -24.50 9.62
C THR A 185 2.61 -24.68 8.18
N LEU A 186 3.61 -23.92 7.77
CA LEU A 186 4.25 -24.04 6.47
C LEU A 186 5.54 -24.86 6.64
N GLU A 187 5.51 -26.12 6.17
CA GLU A 187 6.65 -27.03 6.16
C GLU A 187 7.30 -27.09 4.78
N ASP A 188 6.50 -27.31 3.73
CA ASP A 188 6.93 -27.23 2.33
C ASP A 188 6.01 -26.27 1.57
N GLU A 189 4.77 -26.70 1.32
CA GLU A 189 3.81 -25.96 0.53
C GLU A 189 2.40 -26.08 1.14
N VAL A 190 1.67 -24.97 1.19
CA VAL A 190 0.29 -24.92 1.68
C VAL A 190 -0.58 -24.12 0.73
N PHE A 191 -1.75 -24.68 0.42
CA PHE A 191 -2.82 -24.02 -0.29
C PHE A 191 -3.91 -23.58 0.68
N VAL A 192 -4.38 -22.34 0.50
CA VAL A 192 -5.50 -21.77 1.24
C VAL A 192 -6.46 -21.19 0.22
N GLU A 193 -7.76 -21.42 0.40
CA GLU A 193 -8.78 -20.81 -0.45
C GLU A 193 -8.72 -19.27 -0.37
N ASN A 194 -8.78 -18.61 -1.53
CA ASN A 194 -8.86 -17.15 -1.57
C ASN A 194 -10.31 -16.68 -1.40
N ILE A 195 -10.70 -16.41 -0.15
CA ILE A 195 -12.03 -15.89 0.18
C ILE A 195 -12.22 -14.39 -0.16
N ARG A 196 -11.17 -13.72 -0.66
CA ARG A 196 -11.16 -12.31 -1.09
C ARG A 196 -10.66 -12.17 -2.54
N GLY A 197 -10.89 -13.20 -3.36
CA GLY A 197 -10.67 -13.16 -4.80
C GLY A 197 -11.39 -12.02 -5.50
#